data_AF-A0A0L8H867-F1
#
_entry.id   AF-A0A0L8H867-F1
#
_cell.length_a   1.000
_cell.length_b   1.000
_cell.length_c   1.000
_cell.angle_alpha   90.00
_cell.angle_beta   90.00
_cell.angle_gamma   90.00
#
_symmetry.space_group_name_H-M   'P 1'
#
loop_
_entity.id
_entity.type
_entity.pdbx_description
1 polymer ?
#
loop_
_entity_poly.entity_id
_entity_poly.type
_entity_poly.pdbx_seq_one_letter_code
_entity_poly.pdbx_strand_id
1 'polypeptide(L)'
;MVRRSICCQHPLCGGLSMPWLMMCRHALKLHLQCFLDGEQLVNIDSEKKIAIFKDGTEISYTKLLLATGGNPRSLEIPGNDLQNVCFLRTPSEANYIATESKRKNVVIIGSSFIGMEVAAAILEQAKSVTVICLENLPFKTVLGNHLAEKILQLHIDKGVKFQFNTSAAELKGKDGKLVSVVLANGEELPADVCVVGIGVTPATAYLEGTPLQKNSYGFVCVNEYMQTNVEGIYAAGDITEFPLFLRSNNGSNVQHWQMAHAQGKNAALNMLGKNIKIRSVPCFWTMMFGKSIRYAGYGKDYNDIVVHGDDEKIACFYTKGEEILAVASLNHDPIVAKVAEIMAEGKMLTKNEIVNKSNKWLFN
;
A
#
# COMPACT_ATOMS: atom_id res chain seq x y z
N MET A 1 -8.16 -1.13 -4.67
CA MET A 1 -6.74 -1.52 -4.45
C MET A 1 -5.85 -1.44 -5.69
N VAL A 2 -6.34 -1.81 -6.89
CA VAL A 2 -5.69 -1.53 -8.21
C VAL A 2 -5.24 -0.06 -8.36
N ARG A 3 -5.88 0.85 -7.59
CA ARG A 3 -5.67 2.29 -7.62
C ARG A 3 -4.29 2.77 -7.14
N ARG A 4 -3.60 2.10 -6.20
CA ARG A 4 -2.37 2.66 -5.58
C ARG A 4 -1.15 2.62 -6.51
N SER A 5 -0.73 1.45 -6.98
CA SER A 5 0.50 1.32 -7.79
C SER A 5 0.38 1.97 -9.17
N ILE A 6 -0.81 1.96 -9.79
CA ILE A 6 -1.00 2.53 -11.14
C ILE A 6 -1.03 4.06 -11.11
N CYS A 7 -1.57 4.66 -10.05
CA CYS A 7 -1.68 6.12 -9.98
C CYS A 7 -0.31 6.79 -9.86
N CYS A 8 0.70 6.14 -9.28
CA CYS A 8 2.01 6.77 -9.06
C CYS A 8 3.08 6.43 -10.13
N GLN A 9 2.89 5.41 -10.98
CA GLN A 9 3.97 4.82 -11.78
C GLN A 9 3.98 5.20 -13.28
N HIS A 10 2.93 5.84 -13.79
CA HIS A 10 2.94 6.52 -15.09
C HIS A 10 2.75 8.01 -14.86
N PRO A 11 3.30 8.89 -15.72
CA PRO A 11 3.15 10.34 -15.59
C PRO A 11 1.67 10.61 -15.39
N LEU A 12 1.34 10.92 -14.14
CA LEU A 12 0.05 10.73 -13.48
C LEU A 12 -1.11 10.73 -14.47
N CYS A 13 -1.57 9.51 -14.77
CA CYS A 13 -2.63 9.07 -15.70
C CYS A 13 -2.82 9.81 -17.05
N GLY A 14 -1.82 10.51 -17.58
CA GLY A 14 -1.90 11.28 -18.85
C GLY A 14 -2.09 10.48 -20.15
N GLY A 15 -2.62 9.25 -20.09
CA GLY A 15 -2.85 8.42 -21.27
C GLY A 15 -3.41 7.01 -21.03
N LEU A 16 -3.54 6.55 -19.78
CA LEU A 16 -4.22 5.28 -19.51
C LEU A 16 -5.73 5.52 -19.49
N SER A 17 -6.44 4.93 -20.45
CA SER A 17 -7.89 4.76 -20.33
C SER A 17 -8.19 4.06 -19.00
N MET A 18 -8.99 4.73 -18.16
CA MET A 18 -9.23 4.34 -16.77
C MET A 18 -9.53 2.83 -16.64
N PRO A 19 -8.79 2.08 -15.79
CA PRO A 19 -9.11 0.67 -15.46
C PRO A 19 -10.56 0.49 -14.96
N TRP A 20 -11.15 1.55 -14.42
CA TRP A 20 -12.56 1.63 -14.03
C TRP A 20 -13.53 1.31 -15.17
N LEU A 21 -13.29 1.82 -16.39
CA LEU A 21 -14.14 1.54 -17.56
C LEU A 21 -14.11 0.05 -17.93
N MET A 22 -13.00 -0.65 -17.67
CA MET A 22 -12.89 -2.09 -17.96
C MET A 22 -13.59 -2.95 -16.91
N MET A 23 -13.51 -2.58 -15.62
CA MET A 23 -14.22 -3.31 -14.55
C MET A 23 -15.74 -3.13 -14.65
N CYS A 24 -16.24 -1.91 -14.88
CA CYS A 24 -17.67 -1.64 -15.02
C CYS A 24 -18.29 -2.30 -16.27
N ARG A 25 -17.57 -2.34 -17.40
CA ARG A 25 -18.06 -3.05 -18.61
C ARG A 25 -18.16 -4.57 -18.40
N HIS A 26 -17.29 -5.16 -17.59
CA HIS A 26 -17.42 -6.57 -17.22
C HIS A 26 -18.54 -6.81 -16.21
N ALA A 27 -18.75 -5.87 -15.27
CA ALA A 27 -19.82 -5.96 -14.28
C ALA A 27 -21.21 -6.11 -14.93
N LEU A 28 -21.48 -5.33 -15.98
CA LEU A 28 -22.73 -5.41 -16.74
C LEU A 28 -22.94 -6.79 -17.40
N LYS A 29 -21.87 -7.42 -17.91
CA LYS A 29 -21.94 -8.77 -18.49
C LYS A 29 -22.16 -9.87 -17.45
N LEU A 30 -21.82 -9.59 -16.19
CA LEU A 30 -21.91 -10.53 -15.07
C LEU A 30 -23.17 -10.29 -14.22
N HIS A 31 -24.12 -9.48 -14.69
CA HIS A 31 -25.33 -9.11 -13.96
C HIS A 31 -25.04 -8.52 -12.56
N LEU A 32 -23.90 -7.83 -12.42
CA LEU A 32 -23.57 -7.14 -11.18
C LEU A 32 -24.31 -5.80 -11.13
N GLN A 33 -25.13 -5.64 -10.11
CA GLN A 33 -25.66 -4.32 -9.75
C GLN A 33 -24.55 -3.54 -9.04
N CYS A 34 -24.21 -2.37 -9.57
CA CYS A 34 -23.21 -1.49 -9.01
C CYS A 34 -23.89 -0.19 -8.58
N PHE A 35 -23.78 0.09 -7.29
CA PHE A 35 -24.14 1.36 -6.69
C PHE A 35 -22.88 2.23 -6.65
N LEU A 36 -22.88 3.35 -7.35
CA LEU A 36 -21.73 4.26 -7.51
C LEU A 36 -22.10 5.65 -6.99
N ASP A 37 -21.10 6.40 -6.54
CA ASP A 37 -21.16 7.83 -6.20
C ASP A 37 -22.38 8.29 -5.37
N GLY A 38 -22.17 8.52 -4.06
CA GLY A 38 -23.18 9.05 -3.13
C GLY A 38 -23.85 7.99 -2.25
N GLU A 39 -23.84 6.73 -2.69
CA GLU A 39 -24.36 5.60 -1.92
C GLU A 39 -23.30 5.04 -0.96
N GLN A 40 -23.08 5.76 0.14
CA GLN A 40 -22.15 5.34 1.19
C GLN A 40 -22.83 4.42 2.19
N LEU A 41 -22.28 3.21 2.39
CA LEU A 41 -22.65 2.34 3.50
C LEU A 41 -22.26 3.00 4.83
N VAL A 42 -23.21 3.16 5.74
CA VAL A 42 -23.01 3.80 7.05
C VAL A 42 -23.21 2.86 8.22
N ASN A 43 -23.91 1.74 8.03
CA ASN A 43 -24.09 0.73 9.07
C ASN A 43 -24.45 -0.64 8.48
N ILE A 44 -24.33 -1.69 9.29
CA ILE A 44 -24.84 -3.03 9.01
C ILE A 44 -25.65 -3.55 10.20
N ASP A 45 -26.81 -4.14 9.94
CA ASP A 45 -27.56 -4.94 10.92
C ASP A 45 -27.28 -6.41 10.60
N SER A 46 -26.41 -7.04 11.41
CA SER A 46 -26.02 -8.44 11.20
C SER A 46 -27.11 -9.44 11.57
N GLU A 47 -28.03 -9.07 12.47
CA GLU A 47 -29.12 -9.96 12.90
C GLU A 47 -30.20 -10.03 11.82
N LYS A 48 -30.60 -8.86 11.29
CA LYS A 48 -31.55 -8.77 10.18
C LYS A 48 -30.93 -9.02 8.80
N LYS A 49 -29.59 -9.05 8.72
CA LYS A 49 -28.80 -9.16 7.50
C LYS A 49 -29.10 -8.04 6.51
N ILE A 50 -29.02 -6.79 6.98
CA ILE A 50 -29.30 -5.58 6.20
C ILE A 50 -28.06 -4.68 6.18
N ALA A 51 -27.77 -4.12 5.02
CA ALA A 51 -26.78 -3.07 4.80
C ALA A 51 -27.51 -1.71 4.67
N ILE A 52 -27.11 -0.72 5.46
CA ILE A 52 -27.80 0.57 5.58
C ILE A 52 -26.93 1.67 4.98
N PHE A 53 -27.47 2.36 3.99
CA PHE A 53 -26.81 3.44 3.27
C PHE A 53 -27.15 4.81 3.86
N LYS A 54 -26.32 5.81 3.57
CA LYS A 54 -26.42 7.16 4.12
C LYS A 54 -27.74 7.86 3.81
N ASP A 55 -28.36 7.54 2.68
CA ASP A 55 -29.65 8.05 2.24
C ASP A 55 -30.85 7.33 2.89
N GLY A 56 -30.58 6.34 3.75
CA GLY A 56 -31.59 5.50 4.39
C GLY A 56 -31.98 4.26 3.58
N THR A 57 -31.38 4.04 2.40
CA THR A 57 -31.62 2.83 1.61
C THR A 57 -31.13 1.59 2.37
N GLU A 58 -31.96 0.55 2.40
CA GLU A 58 -31.67 -0.72 3.05
C GLU A 58 -31.58 -1.85 2.00
N ILE A 59 -30.49 -2.62 2.04
CA ILE A 59 -30.28 -3.78 1.18
C ILE A 59 -30.11 -5.03 2.03
N SER A 60 -31.02 -6.00 1.88
CA SER A 60 -30.90 -7.32 2.50
C SER A 60 -29.83 -8.17 1.81
N TYR A 61 -29.09 -8.98 2.57
CA TYR A 61 -28.07 -9.88 2.04
C TYR A 61 -28.17 -11.30 2.60
N THR A 62 -27.71 -12.29 1.82
CA THR A 62 -27.52 -13.67 2.30
C THR A 62 -26.09 -13.91 2.78
N LYS A 63 -25.12 -13.29 2.10
CA LYS A 63 -23.70 -13.22 2.43
C LYS A 63 -23.20 -11.79 2.19
N LEU A 64 -22.30 -11.30 3.03
CA LEU A 64 -21.73 -9.96 2.94
C LEU A 64 -20.21 -10.01 2.86
N LEU A 65 -19.60 -9.29 1.92
CA LEU A 65 -18.15 -9.09 1.83
C LEU A 65 -17.79 -7.65 2.17
N LEU A 66 -17.04 -7.45 3.25
CA LEU A 66 -16.48 -6.16 3.62
C LEU A 66 -15.13 -5.96 2.92
N ALA A 67 -15.07 -5.05 1.95
CA ALA A 67 -13.87 -4.77 1.15
C ALA A 67 -13.58 -3.26 1.03
N THR A 68 -13.90 -2.49 2.08
CA THR A 68 -13.76 -1.01 2.09
C THR A 68 -12.31 -0.53 2.13
N GLY A 69 -11.37 -1.43 2.41
CA GLY A 69 -9.95 -1.14 2.42
C GLY A 69 -9.56 -0.18 3.55
N GLY A 70 -8.98 0.96 3.19
CA GLY A 70 -8.46 1.93 4.15
C GLY A 70 -8.43 3.36 3.65
N ASN A 71 -8.48 4.30 4.59
CA ASN A 71 -8.48 5.74 4.40
C ASN A 71 -7.08 6.31 4.64
N PRO A 72 -6.61 7.31 3.86
CA PRO A 72 -5.42 8.07 4.22
C PRO A 72 -5.53 8.58 5.66
N ARG A 73 -4.44 8.49 6.42
CA ARG A 73 -4.39 9.10 7.76
C ARG A 73 -4.45 10.62 7.61
N SER A 74 -5.36 11.25 8.34
CA SER A 74 -5.44 12.71 8.41
C SER A 74 -4.15 13.28 9.00
N LEU A 75 -3.74 14.43 8.48
CA LEU A 75 -2.64 15.21 9.03
C LEU A 75 -3.19 16.19 10.07
N GLU A 76 -3.00 15.92 11.35
CA GLU A 76 -3.58 16.71 12.45
C GLU A 76 -2.68 17.89 12.85
N ILE A 77 -2.48 18.85 11.93
CA ILE A 77 -1.74 20.09 12.17
C ILE A 77 -2.51 21.31 11.62
N PRO A 78 -2.24 22.53 12.09
CA PRO A 78 -2.88 23.73 11.55
C PRO A 78 -2.67 23.88 10.04
N GLY A 79 -3.73 24.26 9.32
CA GLY A 79 -3.74 24.48 7.87
C GLY A 79 -3.87 23.22 7.01
N ASN A 80 -4.21 22.06 7.59
CA ASN A 80 -4.44 20.81 6.85
C ASN A 80 -5.60 20.85 5.84
N ASP A 81 -6.46 21.87 5.94
CA ASP A 81 -7.66 22.11 5.14
C ASP A 81 -7.43 23.11 4.01
N LEU A 82 -6.22 23.67 3.90
CA LEU A 82 -5.83 24.59 2.83
C LEU A 82 -5.92 23.93 1.44
N GLN A 83 -6.23 24.75 0.43
CA GLN A 83 -6.14 24.29 -0.96
C GLN A 83 -4.71 23.85 -1.29
N ASN A 84 -4.60 22.80 -2.12
CA ASN A 84 -3.36 22.13 -2.51
C ASN A 84 -2.66 21.34 -1.40
N VAL A 85 -3.34 21.08 -0.28
CA VAL A 85 -2.99 19.98 0.62
C VAL A 85 -3.70 18.72 0.13
N CYS A 86 -2.93 17.79 -0.42
CA CYS A 86 -3.43 16.67 -1.22
C CYS A 86 -3.12 15.33 -0.57
N PHE A 87 -4.02 14.37 -0.74
CA PHE A 87 -3.78 12.95 -0.49
C PHE A 87 -3.81 12.19 -1.81
N LEU A 88 -3.18 11.02 -1.87
CA LEU A 88 -3.20 10.18 -3.07
C LEU A 88 -3.81 8.80 -2.79
N ARG A 89 -5.07 8.61 -3.23
CA ARG A 89 -5.80 7.34 -3.15
C ARG A 89 -6.57 7.01 -4.42
N THR A 90 -6.95 8.01 -5.19
CA THR A 90 -7.81 7.93 -6.38
C THR A 90 -7.10 8.48 -7.63
N PRO A 91 -7.50 8.04 -8.83
CA PRO A 91 -6.94 8.59 -10.07
C PRO A 91 -7.20 10.10 -10.24
N SER A 92 -8.33 10.60 -9.75
CA SER A 92 -8.65 12.03 -9.80
C SER A 92 -7.69 12.86 -8.95
N GLU A 93 -7.37 12.41 -7.73
CA GLU A 93 -6.34 13.03 -6.89
C GLU A 93 -4.96 12.96 -7.56
N ALA A 94 -4.64 11.82 -8.21
CA ALA A 94 -3.39 11.65 -8.93
C ALA A 94 -3.23 12.70 -10.05
N ASN A 95 -4.25 12.86 -10.89
CA ASN A 95 -4.30 13.85 -11.96
C ASN A 95 -4.24 15.29 -11.44
N TYR A 96 -4.91 15.55 -10.32
CA TYR A 96 -4.87 16.85 -9.64
C TYR A 96 -3.45 17.17 -9.18
N ILE A 97 -2.80 16.27 -8.44
CA ILE A 97 -1.39 16.40 -8.01
C ILE A 97 -0.49 16.63 -9.22
N ALA A 98 -0.67 15.88 -10.30
CA ALA A 98 0.09 16.03 -11.54
C ALA A 98 0.01 17.42 -12.13
N THR A 99 -1.21 17.94 -12.21
CA THR A 99 -1.49 19.21 -12.87
C THR A 99 -1.00 20.35 -11.99
N GLU A 100 -1.36 20.31 -10.71
CA GLU A 100 -1.04 21.35 -9.75
C GLU A 100 0.44 21.38 -9.37
N SER A 101 1.22 20.33 -9.58
CA SER A 101 2.66 20.33 -9.26
C SER A 101 3.53 21.03 -10.32
N LYS A 102 3.00 21.32 -11.52
CA LYS A 102 3.81 21.83 -12.63
C LYS A 102 4.42 23.20 -12.32
N ARG A 103 5.75 23.30 -12.46
CA ARG A 103 6.58 24.51 -12.23
C ARG A 103 6.43 25.12 -10.83
N LYS A 104 6.02 24.31 -9.85
CA LYS A 104 5.74 24.72 -8.47
C LYS A 104 6.65 24.00 -7.47
N ASN A 105 6.79 24.56 -6.28
CA ASN A 105 7.51 23.93 -5.17
C ASN A 105 6.57 22.92 -4.50
N VAL A 106 6.97 21.66 -4.46
CA VAL A 106 6.17 20.58 -3.88
C VAL A 106 6.85 20.04 -2.63
N VAL A 107 6.09 19.93 -1.55
CA VAL A 107 6.53 19.29 -0.31
C VAL A 107 5.73 18.01 -0.11
N ILE A 108 6.42 16.90 0.18
CA ILE A 108 5.80 15.61 0.44
C ILE A 108 6.04 15.25 1.91
N ILE A 109 4.98 15.05 2.67
CA ILE A 109 5.05 14.64 4.07
C ILE A 109 4.96 13.11 4.12
N GLY A 110 6.09 12.46 4.39
CA GLY A 110 6.20 11.01 4.51
C GLY A 110 7.00 10.37 3.37
N SER A 111 7.95 9.54 3.77
CA SER A 111 8.94 8.84 2.94
C SER A 111 8.58 7.38 2.65
N SER A 112 7.29 7.05 2.70
CA SER A 112 6.80 5.71 2.34
C SER A 112 6.78 5.51 0.81
N PHE A 113 6.39 4.31 0.36
CA PHE A 113 6.38 3.98 -1.09
C PHE A 113 5.60 5.01 -1.91
N ILE A 114 4.41 5.41 -1.44
CA ILE A 114 3.58 6.39 -2.17
C ILE A 114 4.26 7.75 -2.24
N GLY A 115 4.82 8.24 -1.13
CA GLY A 115 5.49 9.55 -1.10
C GLY A 115 6.70 9.59 -2.06
N MET A 116 7.50 8.52 -2.07
CA MET A 116 8.68 8.41 -2.91
C MET A 116 8.32 8.19 -4.39
N GLU A 117 7.28 7.40 -4.70
CA GLU A 117 6.77 7.27 -6.07
C GLU A 117 6.21 8.61 -6.59
N VAL A 118 5.46 9.35 -5.77
CA VAL A 118 4.99 10.70 -6.14
C VAL A 118 6.16 11.64 -6.40
N ALA A 119 7.17 11.63 -5.53
CA ALA A 119 8.37 12.43 -5.71
C ALA A 119 9.02 12.14 -7.06
N ALA A 120 9.20 10.86 -7.39
CA ALA A 120 9.76 10.44 -8.67
C ALA A 120 8.89 10.82 -9.87
N ALA A 121 7.56 10.72 -9.76
CA ALA A 121 6.63 10.95 -10.85
C ALA A 121 6.49 12.44 -11.23
N ILE A 122 6.62 13.37 -10.27
CA ILE A 122 6.42 14.81 -10.52
C ILE A 122 7.72 15.59 -10.68
N LEU A 123 8.87 14.99 -10.37
CA LEU A 123 10.15 15.70 -10.27
C LEU A 123 10.48 16.53 -11.51
N GLU A 124 10.37 15.94 -12.70
CA GLU A 124 10.74 16.59 -13.96
C GLU A 124 9.86 17.79 -14.32
N GLN A 125 8.61 17.79 -13.84
CA GLN A 125 7.64 18.84 -14.15
C GLN A 125 7.51 19.90 -13.04
N ALA A 126 7.94 19.59 -11.82
CA ALA A 126 7.92 20.50 -10.68
C ALA A 126 9.11 21.47 -10.71
N LYS A 127 9.01 22.61 -9.99
CA LYS A 127 10.15 23.50 -9.77
C LYS A 127 11.14 22.91 -8.76
N SER A 128 10.62 22.26 -7.73
CA SER A 128 11.39 21.52 -6.74
C SER A 128 10.51 20.51 -6.01
N VAL A 129 11.09 19.40 -5.57
CA VAL A 129 10.42 18.41 -4.71
C VAL A 129 11.24 18.23 -3.44
N THR A 130 10.61 18.40 -2.28
CA THR A 130 11.22 18.14 -0.96
C THR A 130 10.39 17.12 -0.21
N VAL A 131 11.02 16.07 0.31
CA VAL A 131 10.38 15.03 1.12
C VAL A 131 10.75 15.22 2.59
N ILE A 132 9.76 15.25 3.47
CA ILE A 132 9.93 15.30 4.92
C ILE A 132 9.85 13.87 5.47
N CYS A 133 10.88 13.47 6.22
CA CYS A 133 11.07 12.13 6.75
C CYS A 133 11.21 12.18 8.28
N LEU A 134 10.50 11.29 8.97
CA LEU A 134 10.69 11.09 10.41
C LEU A 134 12.01 10.35 10.69
N GLU A 135 12.40 9.45 9.81
CA GLU A 135 13.64 8.70 9.85
C GLU A 135 14.75 9.34 8.98
N ASN A 136 15.99 8.94 9.24
CA ASN A 136 17.16 9.32 8.43
C ASN A 136 17.39 8.42 7.20
N LEU A 137 16.74 7.26 7.16
CA LEU A 137 16.86 6.30 6.06
C LEU A 137 15.48 5.68 5.73
N PRO A 138 14.77 6.23 4.73
CA PRO A 138 13.52 5.67 4.23
C PRO A 138 13.63 4.19 3.88
N PHE A 139 12.55 3.43 4.09
CA PHE A 139 12.47 1.99 3.81
C PHE A 139 13.36 1.06 4.63
N LYS A 140 14.22 1.56 5.53
CA LYS A 140 15.11 0.70 6.35
C LYS A 140 14.39 -0.48 7.01
N THR A 141 13.22 -0.24 7.61
CA THR A 141 12.44 -1.29 8.30
C THR A 141 11.86 -2.35 7.34
N VAL A 142 11.64 -2.01 6.07
CA VAL A 142 10.99 -2.90 5.09
C VAL A 142 12.00 -3.57 4.16
N LEU A 143 12.99 -2.81 3.70
CA LEU A 143 13.95 -3.22 2.68
C LEU A 143 15.38 -3.38 3.23
N GLY A 144 15.62 -3.08 4.50
CA GLY A 144 16.96 -3.09 5.09
C GLY A 144 17.88 -2.01 4.54
N ASN A 145 19.05 -1.86 5.16
CA ASN A 145 19.97 -0.75 4.87
C ASN A 145 20.39 -0.71 3.39
N HIS A 146 20.76 -1.85 2.81
CA HIS A 146 21.39 -1.88 1.48
C HIS A 146 20.48 -1.32 0.36
N LEU A 147 19.23 -1.81 0.26
CA LEU A 147 18.29 -1.29 -0.73
C LEU A 147 17.77 0.10 -0.34
N ALA A 148 17.56 0.37 0.94
CA ALA A 148 17.13 1.68 1.42
C ALA A 148 18.11 2.79 1.03
N GLU A 149 19.41 2.57 1.22
CA GLU A 149 20.48 3.51 0.87
C GLU A 149 20.51 3.76 -0.64
N LYS A 150 20.43 2.70 -1.45
CA LYS A 150 20.39 2.84 -2.92
C LYS A 150 19.17 3.59 -3.41
N ILE A 151 17.99 3.34 -2.84
CA ILE A 151 16.76 4.05 -3.20
C ILE A 151 16.85 5.53 -2.80
N LEU A 152 17.35 5.82 -1.61
CA LEU A 152 17.54 7.19 -1.15
C LEU A 152 18.52 7.93 -2.05
N GLN A 153 19.69 7.35 -2.32
CA GLN A 153 20.71 7.95 -3.18
C GLN A 153 20.17 8.19 -4.59
N LEU A 154 19.40 7.24 -5.15
CA LEU A 154 18.73 7.43 -6.44
C LEU A 154 17.83 8.68 -6.46
N HIS A 155 17.09 8.96 -5.38
CA HIS A 155 16.24 10.16 -5.32
C HIS A 155 17.07 11.44 -5.19
N ILE A 156 18.11 11.42 -4.35
CA ILE A 156 19.02 12.56 -4.17
C ILE A 156 19.73 12.90 -5.49
N ASP A 157 20.27 11.89 -6.18
CA ASP A 157 20.97 12.06 -7.46
C ASP A 157 20.07 12.62 -8.56
N LYS A 158 18.77 12.31 -8.50
CA LYS A 158 17.77 12.88 -9.42
C LYS A 158 17.37 14.31 -9.07
N GLY A 159 17.71 14.80 -7.86
CA GLY A 159 17.45 16.16 -7.41
C GLY A 159 16.29 16.31 -6.42
N VAL A 160 15.79 15.20 -5.86
CA VAL A 160 14.82 15.26 -4.74
C VAL A 160 15.56 15.72 -3.48
N LYS A 161 15.00 16.72 -2.80
CA LYS A 161 15.52 17.22 -1.52
C LYS A 161 14.88 16.47 -0.37
N PHE A 162 15.60 16.36 0.75
CA PHE A 162 15.12 15.66 1.93
C PHE A 162 15.30 16.51 3.18
N GLN A 163 14.31 16.43 4.07
CA GLN A 163 14.36 16.97 5.43
C GLN A 163 14.17 15.80 6.39
N PHE A 164 15.28 15.34 6.98
CA PHE A 164 15.30 14.15 7.83
C PHE A 164 15.08 14.48 9.31
N ASN A 165 14.63 13.47 10.07
CA ASN A 165 14.44 13.54 11.51
C ASN A 165 13.56 14.73 11.95
N THR A 166 12.57 15.09 11.12
CA THR A 166 11.66 16.21 11.39
C THR A 166 10.27 15.89 10.85
N SER A 167 9.28 16.64 11.31
CA SER A 167 7.89 16.57 10.87
C SER A 167 7.38 17.93 10.44
N ALA A 168 6.28 17.97 9.69
CA ALA A 168 5.53 19.20 9.50
C ALA A 168 4.82 19.57 10.83
N ALA A 169 4.93 20.83 11.22
CA ALA A 169 4.28 21.40 12.41
C ALA A 169 3.09 22.28 12.06
N GLU A 170 3.14 23.00 10.93
CA GLU A 170 2.08 23.89 10.46
C GLU A 170 2.14 24.03 8.94
N LEU A 171 0.97 24.14 8.29
CA LEU A 171 0.84 24.53 6.89
C LEU A 171 0.34 25.97 6.84
N LYS A 172 1.12 26.88 6.27
CA LYS A 172 0.74 28.28 6.13
C LYS A 172 0.08 28.53 4.80
N GLY A 173 -0.98 29.34 4.85
CA GLY A 173 -1.76 29.70 3.67
C GLY A 173 -1.90 31.21 3.49
N LYS A 174 -2.11 31.61 2.24
CA LYS A 174 -2.53 32.94 1.86
C LYS A 174 -3.75 32.82 0.95
N ASP A 175 -4.81 33.56 1.23
CA ASP A 175 -6.07 33.50 0.48
C ASP A 175 -6.65 32.07 0.37
N GLY A 176 -6.50 31.28 1.44
CA GLY A 176 -6.94 29.88 1.52
C GLY A 176 -6.08 28.86 0.76
N LYS A 177 -4.95 29.28 0.18
CA LYS A 177 -4.02 28.41 -0.57
C LYS A 177 -2.71 28.23 0.16
N LEU A 178 -2.17 27.01 0.14
CA LEU A 178 -0.84 26.71 0.68
C LEU A 178 0.25 27.60 0.05
N VAL A 179 1.13 28.16 0.90
CA VAL A 179 2.31 28.91 0.48
C VAL A 179 3.61 28.39 1.11
N SER A 180 3.53 27.75 2.27
CA SER A 180 4.70 27.16 2.94
C SER A 180 4.34 26.08 3.95
N VAL A 181 5.34 25.26 4.28
CA VAL A 181 5.30 24.21 5.30
C VAL A 181 6.31 24.56 6.38
N VAL A 182 5.86 24.76 7.62
CA VAL A 182 6.72 24.95 8.78
C VAL A 182 7.03 23.58 9.37
N LEU A 183 8.31 23.32 9.59
CA LEU A 183 8.81 22.08 10.19
C LEU A 183 8.90 22.22 11.71
N ALA A 184 8.89 21.09 12.41
CA ALA A 184 9.03 21.04 13.87
C ALA A 184 10.36 21.59 14.38
N ASN A 185 11.39 21.61 13.53
CA ASN A 185 12.70 22.23 13.83
C ASN A 185 12.74 23.76 13.60
N GLY A 186 11.62 24.37 13.19
CA GLY A 186 11.47 25.81 12.94
C GLY A 186 11.82 26.28 11.53
N GLU A 187 12.33 25.40 10.65
CA GLU A 187 12.56 25.72 9.24
C GLU A 187 11.23 25.89 8.50
N GLU A 188 11.15 26.86 7.59
CA GLU A 188 9.97 27.07 6.74
C GLU A 188 10.33 26.82 5.28
N LEU A 189 9.64 25.86 4.66
CA LEU A 189 9.83 25.48 3.27
C LEU A 189 8.78 26.15 2.38
N PRO A 190 9.14 26.82 1.28
CA PRO A 190 8.15 27.28 0.31
C PRO A 190 7.44 26.08 -0.34
N ALA A 191 6.11 26.11 -0.37
CA ALA A 191 5.29 25.02 -0.87
C ALA A 191 4.02 25.55 -1.51
N ASP A 192 3.84 25.27 -2.81
CA ASP A 192 2.60 25.58 -3.53
C ASP A 192 1.63 24.38 -3.54
N VAL A 193 2.18 23.17 -3.33
CA VAL A 193 1.47 21.90 -3.20
C VAL A 193 2.10 21.08 -2.08
N CYS A 194 1.28 20.51 -1.21
CA CYS A 194 1.70 19.53 -0.21
C CYS A 194 1.03 18.18 -0.51
N VAL A 195 1.80 17.09 -0.56
CA VAL A 195 1.25 15.74 -0.66
C VAL A 195 1.48 14.98 0.64
N VAL A 196 0.41 14.50 1.26
CA VAL A 196 0.46 13.79 2.54
C VAL A 196 0.43 12.28 2.32
N GLY A 197 1.50 11.60 2.76
CA GLY A 197 1.76 10.18 2.56
C GLY A 197 2.15 9.44 3.84
N ILE A 198 1.47 9.72 4.96
CA ILE A 198 1.82 9.26 6.32
C ILE A 198 1.16 7.93 6.74
N GLY A 199 0.71 7.15 5.76
CA GLY A 199 0.05 5.86 5.97
C GLY A 199 -1.48 5.95 5.97
N VAL A 200 -2.13 4.84 6.32
CA VAL A 200 -3.58 4.68 6.26
C VAL A 200 -4.13 4.04 7.53
N THR A 201 -5.43 4.20 7.75
CA THR A 201 -6.23 3.45 8.72
C THR A 201 -7.26 2.57 8.00
N PRO A 202 -7.67 1.43 8.58
CA PRO A 202 -8.75 0.63 8.01
C PRO A 202 -10.06 1.43 7.99
N ALA A 203 -10.81 1.32 6.90
CA ALA A 203 -12.07 2.04 6.72
C ALA A 203 -13.21 1.29 7.44
N THR A 204 -13.21 1.32 8.78
CA THR A 204 -14.09 0.50 9.64
C THR A 204 -14.98 1.30 10.60
N ALA A 205 -15.04 2.63 10.45
CA ALA A 205 -15.87 3.51 11.30
C ALA A 205 -17.37 3.13 11.23
N TYR A 206 -17.87 2.77 10.05
CA TYR A 206 -19.27 2.34 9.85
C TYR A 206 -19.62 0.99 10.53
N LEU A 207 -18.63 0.32 11.12
CA LEU A 207 -18.80 -0.94 11.87
C LEU A 207 -18.80 -0.71 13.38
N GLU A 208 -18.70 0.53 13.84
CA GLU A 208 -18.84 0.85 15.26
C GLU A 208 -20.22 0.44 15.79
N GLY A 209 -20.26 -0.16 16.98
CA GLY A 209 -21.49 -0.72 17.56
C GLY A 209 -21.95 -2.06 16.98
N THR A 210 -21.30 -2.57 15.92
CA THR A 210 -21.58 -3.91 15.39
C THR A 210 -20.84 -5.00 16.18
N PRO A 211 -21.30 -6.27 16.17
CA PRO A 211 -20.62 -7.37 16.86
C PRO A 211 -19.33 -7.84 16.17
N LEU A 212 -18.88 -7.19 15.09
CA LEU A 212 -17.68 -7.57 14.36
C LEU A 212 -16.41 -7.30 15.17
N GLN A 213 -15.58 -8.33 15.32
CA GLN A 213 -14.30 -8.23 15.99
C GLN A 213 -13.30 -7.45 15.13
N LYS A 214 -12.68 -6.45 15.77
CA LYS A 214 -11.58 -5.68 15.23
C LYS A 214 -10.38 -5.81 16.17
N ASN A 215 -9.16 -5.83 15.62
CA ASN A 215 -7.95 -5.75 16.44
C ASN A 215 -7.73 -4.33 16.99
N SER A 216 -6.69 -4.13 17.80
CA SER A 216 -6.36 -2.84 18.41
C SER A 216 -6.05 -1.71 17.41
N TYR A 217 -5.76 -2.05 16.16
CA TYR A 217 -5.54 -1.08 15.07
C TYR A 217 -6.79 -0.83 14.22
N GLY A 218 -7.92 -1.47 14.56
CA GLY A 218 -9.21 -1.30 13.90
C GLY A 218 -9.42 -2.18 12.65
N PHE A 219 -8.52 -3.12 12.35
CA PHE A 219 -8.69 -4.06 11.24
C PHE A 219 -9.71 -5.14 11.59
N VAL A 220 -10.55 -5.54 10.64
CA VAL A 220 -11.53 -6.63 10.82
C VAL A 220 -10.78 -7.96 10.88
N CYS A 221 -10.93 -8.70 11.98
CA CYS A 221 -10.29 -9.99 12.16
C CYS A 221 -11.05 -11.05 11.34
N VAL A 222 -10.31 -11.84 10.55
CA VAL A 222 -10.87 -12.97 9.79
C VAL A 222 -10.07 -14.24 10.03
N ASN A 223 -10.71 -15.38 9.87
CA ASN A 223 -10.03 -16.67 9.87
C ASN A 223 -9.39 -16.98 8.49
N GLU A 224 -8.77 -18.15 8.38
CA GLU A 224 -8.13 -18.66 7.15
C GLU A 224 -9.09 -18.87 5.98
N TYR A 225 -10.40 -18.81 6.19
CA TYR A 225 -11.44 -18.86 5.16
C TYR A 225 -11.98 -17.47 4.80
N MET A 226 -11.34 -16.40 5.30
CA MET A 226 -11.77 -15.00 5.16
C MET A 226 -13.12 -14.69 5.83
N GLN A 227 -13.58 -15.54 6.76
CA GLN A 227 -14.80 -15.33 7.53
C GLN A 227 -14.52 -14.46 8.75
N THR A 228 -15.43 -13.55 9.05
CA THR A 228 -15.43 -12.81 10.32
C THR A 228 -15.98 -13.68 11.45
N ASN A 229 -16.05 -13.14 12.67
CA ASN A 229 -16.71 -13.81 13.79
C ASN A 229 -18.25 -13.86 13.65
N VAL A 230 -18.84 -13.16 12.68
CA VAL A 230 -20.28 -13.14 12.44
C VAL A 230 -20.61 -14.00 11.22
N GLU A 231 -21.53 -14.95 11.38
CA GLU A 231 -21.86 -15.90 10.33
C GLU A 231 -22.38 -15.21 9.07
N GLY A 232 -21.84 -15.61 7.91
CA GLY A 232 -22.23 -15.06 6.62
C GLY A 232 -21.57 -13.73 6.27
N ILE A 233 -20.79 -13.13 7.17
CA ILE A 233 -19.99 -11.93 6.91
C ILE A 233 -18.52 -12.31 6.75
N TYR A 234 -17.94 -11.85 5.65
CA TYR A 234 -16.55 -12.05 5.25
C TYR A 234 -15.90 -10.69 5.10
N ALA A 235 -14.57 -10.64 5.15
CA ALA A 235 -13.83 -9.43 4.83
C ALA A 235 -12.60 -9.74 3.97
N ALA A 236 -12.18 -8.79 3.14
CA ALA A 236 -10.99 -8.94 2.30
C ALA A 236 -10.33 -7.60 1.99
N GLY A 237 -9.02 -7.61 1.76
CA GLY A 237 -8.20 -6.48 1.39
C GLY A 237 -7.61 -5.71 2.57
N ASP A 238 -7.32 -4.42 2.38
CA ASP A 238 -6.57 -3.59 3.33
C ASP A 238 -7.29 -3.51 4.70
N ILE A 239 -8.59 -3.78 4.74
CA ILE A 239 -9.43 -3.74 5.94
C ILE A 239 -9.17 -4.89 6.92
N THR A 240 -8.54 -5.99 6.47
CA THR A 240 -8.49 -7.24 7.25
C THR A 240 -7.19 -7.44 8.02
N GLU A 241 -7.28 -7.97 9.22
CA GLU A 241 -6.24 -8.79 9.82
C GLU A 241 -6.57 -10.26 9.52
N PHE A 242 -5.63 -10.99 8.92
CA PHE A 242 -5.80 -12.39 8.51
C PHE A 242 -4.63 -13.26 8.97
N PRO A 243 -4.82 -14.57 9.17
CA PRO A 243 -3.74 -15.49 9.50
C PRO A 243 -2.82 -15.69 8.30
N LEU A 244 -1.59 -15.17 8.38
CA LEU A 244 -0.61 -15.34 7.32
C LEU A 244 0.08 -16.70 7.44
N PHE A 245 -0.13 -17.58 6.45
CA PHE A 245 0.38 -18.95 6.50
C PHE A 245 1.91 -19.06 6.58
N LEU A 246 2.66 -18.11 6.01
CA LEU A 246 4.13 -18.05 6.10
C LEU A 246 4.64 -17.74 7.53
N ARG A 247 3.75 -17.36 8.45
CA ARG A 247 4.09 -16.91 9.80
C ARG A 247 3.31 -17.68 10.85
N SER A 248 3.19 -18.99 10.64
CA SER A 248 2.45 -19.87 11.56
C SER A 248 1.02 -19.40 11.82
N ASN A 249 0.37 -18.82 10.80
CA ASN A 249 -0.97 -18.25 10.88
C ASN A 249 -1.14 -17.08 11.87
N ASN A 250 -0.06 -16.37 12.20
CA ASN A 250 -0.16 -15.15 13.00
C ASN A 250 -0.97 -14.07 12.28
N GLY A 251 -1.78 -13.32 13.04
CA GLY A 251 -2.55 -12.18 12.55
C GLY A 251 -1.66 -11.14 11.88
N SER A 252 -1.97 -10.83 10.62
CA SER A 252 -1.18 -9.94 9.78
C SER A 252 -2.08 -9.08 8.90
N ASN A 253 -1.58 -7.90 8.52
CA ASN A 253 -2.19 -7.03 7.52
C ASN A 253 -1.13 -6.73 6.44
N VAL A 254 -1.44 -7.05 5.19
CA VAL A 254 -0.58 -6.80 4.03
C VAL A 254 -1.37 -5.98 3.03
N GLN A 255 -1.11 -4.67 3.00
CA GLN A 255 -1.86 -3.71 2.20
C GLN A 255 -1.35 -3.64 0.75
N HIS A 256 -1.55 -4.73 0.02
CA HIS A 256 -1.10 -4.85 -1.35
C HIS A 256 -2.14 -5.46 -2.26
N TRP A 257 -2.15 -5.01 -3.52
CA TRP A 257 -3.12 -5.43 -4.54
C TRP A 257 -3.21 -6.95 -4.69
N GLN A 258 -2.05 -7.62 -4.74
CA GLN A 258 -1.99 -9.08 -4.90
C GLN A 258 -2.70 -9.79 -3.74
N MET A 259 -2.50 -9.30 -2.51
CA MET A 259 -3.11 -9.90 -1.33
C MET A 259 -4.63 -9.72 -1.34
N ALA A 260 -5.14 -8.54 -1.69
CA ALA A 260 -6.59 -8.36 -1.79
C ALA A 260 -7.23 -9.18 -2.91
N HIS A 261 -6.52 -9.39 -4.01
CA HIS A 261 -7.00 -10.29 -5.06
C HIS A 261 -7.11 -11.73 -4.53
N ALA A 262 -6.08 -12.21 -3.84
CA ALA A 262 -6.08 -13.55 -3.23
C ALA A 262 -7.18 -13.69 -2.16
N GLN A 263 -7.32 -12.70 -1.28
CA GLN A 263 -8.33 -12.67 -0.23
C GLN A 263 -9.75 -12.60 -0.79
N GLY A 264 -10.00 -11.72 -1.76
CA GLY A 264 -11.30 -11.61 -2.42
C GLY A 264 -11.73 -12.89 -3.12
N LYS A 265 -10.78 -13.56 -3.82
CA LYS A 265 -11.03 -14.87 -4.44
C LYS A 265 -11.39 -15.94 -3.39
N ASN A 266 -10.63 -16.03 -2.30
CA ASN A 266 -10.91 -17.00 -1.23
C ASN A 266 -12.24 -16.72 -0.54
N ALA A 267 -12.54 -15.47 -0.22
CA ALA A 267 -13.82 -15.08 0.36
C ALA A 267 -15.00 -15.49 -0.55
N ALA A 268 -14.92 -15.20 -1.86
CA ALA A 268 -15.95 -15.59 -2.81
C ALA A 268 -16.16 -17.12 -2.87
N LEU A 269 -15.07 -17.90 -2.94
CA LEU A 269 -15.14 -19.37 -2.94
C LEU A 269 -15.76 -19.90 -1.65
N ASN A 270 -15.45 -19.29 -0.50
CA ASN A 270 -15.97 -19.73 0.79
C ASN A 270 -17.41 -19.27 1.04
N MET A 271 -17.85 -18.16 0.45
CA MET A 271 -19.27 -17.81 0.39
C MET A 271 -20.08 -18.85 -0.40
N LEU A 272 -19.45 -19.50 -1.39
CA LEU A 272 -20.01 -20.62 -2.17
C LEU A 272 -19.80 -22.00 -1.51
N GLY A 273 -19.36 -22.04 -0.25
CA GLY A 273 -19.20 -23.29 0.52
C GLY A 273 -18.02 -24.17 0.11
N LYS A 274 -17.00 -23.62 -0.56
CA LYS A 274 -15.82 -24.41 -1.01
C LYS A 274 -14.81 -24.73 0.09
N ASN A 275 -14.84 -24.03 1.22
CA ASN A 275 -13.96 -24.27 2.38
C ASN A 275 -12.46 -24.33 2.03
N ILE A 276 -11.98 -23.35 1.27
CA ILE A 276 -10.60 -23.23 0.84
C ILE A 276 -9.87 -22.23 1.74
N LYS A 277 -8.74 -22.65 2.30
CA LYS A 277 -7.88 -21.78 3.11
C LYS A 277 -7.08 -20.82 2.23
N ILE A 278 -6.91 -19.58 2.69
CA ILE A 278 -5.97 -18.66 2.06
C ILE A 278 -4.54 -19.17 2.22
N ARG A 279 -3.87 -19.39 1.10
CA ARG A 279 -2.45 -19.77 1.04
C ARG A 279 -1.79 -18.93 -0.05
N SER A 280 -1.27 -17.77 0.33
CA SER A 280 -0.74 -16.78 -0.61
C SER A 280 0.50 -16.08 -0.06
N VAL A 281 1.59 -16.12 -0.84
CA VAL A 281 2.84 -15.43 -0.51
C VAL A 281 2.65 -13.95 -0.82
N PRO A 282 2.87 -13.04 0.15
CA PRO A 282 2.83 -11.62 -0.13
C PRO A 282 3.89 -11.26 -1.17
N CYS A 283 3.43 -10.71 -2.30
CA CYS A 283 4.32 -10.19 -3.34
C CYS A 283 3.92 -8.77 -3.69
N PHE A 284 4.89 -7.85 -3.77
CA PHE A 284 4.65 -6.48 -4.21
C PHE A 284 5.76 -5.95 -5.10
N TRP A 285 5.46 -4.85 -5.79
CA TRP A 285 6.43 -4.12 -6.60
C TRP A 285 6.23 -2.62 -6.43
N THR A 286 7.29 -1.88 -6.69
CA THR A 286 7.27 -0.43 -6.87
C THR A 286 8.23 -0.05 -7.99
N MET A 287 8.00 1.10 -8.60
CA MET A 287 8.88 1.65 -9.62
C MET A 287 9.19 3.10 -9.31
N MET A 288 10.47 3.45 -9.32
CA MET A 288 10.95 4.81 -9.07
C MET A 288 12.04 5.12 -10.10
N PHE A 289 11.88 6.20 -10.88
CA PHE A 289 12.82 6.59 -11.94
C PHE A 289 13.17 5.47 -12.94
N GLY A 290 12.17 4.64 -13.29
CA GLY A 290 12.36 3.51 -14.20
C GLY A 290 13.10 2.31 -13.59
N LYS A 291 13.49 2.35 -12.32
CA LYS A 291 14.07 1.21 -11.59
C LYS A 291 12.94 0.41 -10.93
N SER A 292 12.89 -0.89 -11.20
CA SER A 292 11.92 -1.83 -10.62
C SER A 292 12.42 -2.35 -9.30
N ILE A 293 11.60 -2.28 -8.25
CA ILE A 293 11.86 -2.94 -6.98
C ILE A 293 10.76 -3.96 -6.76
N ARG A 294 11.13 -5.21 -6.48
CA ARG A 294 10.18 -6.28 -6.19
C ARG A 294 10.44 -6.88 -4.83
N TYR A 295 9.40 -7.45 -4.24
CA TYR A 295 9.47 -8.09 -2.93
C TYR A 295 8.56 -9.32 -2.89
N ALA A 296 9.02 -10.39 -2.24
CA ALA A 296 8.23 -11.56 -1.91
C ALA A 296 8.52 -12.05 -0.49
N GLY A 297 7.50 -12.53 0.21
CA GLY A 297 7.61 -13.09 1.56
C GLY A 297 7.15 -12.12 2.66
N TYR A 298 7.62 -12.32 3.89
CA TYR A 298 7.28 -11.47 5.02
C TYR A 298 8.44 -11.36 6.02
N GLY A 299 9.29 -10.35 5.81
CA GLY A 299 10.56 -10.19 6.51
C GLY A 299 10.50 -9.49 7.87
N LYS A 300 9.35 -9.26 8.51
CA LYS A 300 9.24 -8.39 9.71
C LYS A 300 10.28 -8.67 10.83
N ASP A 301 10.70 -9.92 10.99
CA ASP A 301 11.62 -10.35 12.05
C ASP A 301 13.01 -10.78 11.53
N TYR A 302 13.41 -10.35 10.33
CA TYR A 302 14.76 -10.65 9.83
C TYR A 302 15.84 -10.04 10.74
N ASN A 303 16.99 -10.68 10.81
CA ASN A 303 18.16 -10.17 11.54
C ASN A 303 19.44 -10.13 10.71
N ASP A 304 19.42 -10.65 9.49
CA ASP A 304 20.53 -10.57 8.54
C ASP A 304 20.04 -10.45 7.09
N ILE A 305 20.91 -10.00 6.19
CA ILE A 305 20.63 -9.80 4.77
C ILE A 305 21.78 -10.38 3.95
N VAL A 306 21.47 -11.34 3.07
CA VAL A 306 22.41 -11.83 2.06
C VAL A 306 22.17 -11.11 0.75
N VAL A 307 23.18 -10.42 0.24
CA VAL A 307 23.09 -9.63 -0.99
C VAL A 307 23.76 -10.36 -2.15
N HIS A 308 23.06 -10.41 -3.29
CA HIS A 308 23.57 -10.96 -4.54
C HIS A 308 23.37 -9.97 -5.69
N GLY A 309 24.27 -10.06 -6.68
CA GLY A 309 24.22 -9.25 -7.88
C GLY A 309 25.25 -8.13 -7.88
N ASP A 310 25.02 -7.13 -8.72
CA ASP A 310 25.87 -5.95 -8.90
C ASP A 310 25.07 -4.67 -8.62
N ASP A 311 25.64 -3.49 -8.86
CA ASP A 311 24.97 -2.23 -8.55
C ASP A 311 23.65 -1.98 -9.31
N GLU A 312 23.48 -2.60 -10.48
CA GLU A 312 22.33 -2.41 -11.36
C GLU A 312 21.25 -3.49 -11.16
N LYS A 313 21.65 -4.71 -10.81
CA LYS A 313 20.75 -5.85 -10.54
C LYS A 313 21.08 -6.47 -9.20
N ILE A 314 20.22 -6.25 -8.21
CA ILE A 314 20.44 -6.68 -6.82
C ILE A 314 19.31 -7.61 -6.39
N ALA A 315 19.66 -8.63 -5.62
CA ALA A 315 18.74 -9.41 -4.82
C ALA A 315 19.20 -9.41 -3.35
N CYS A 316 18.32 -9.02 -2.45
CA CYS A 316 18.52 -9.03 -1.00
C CYS A 316 17.61 -10.08 -0.38
N PHE A 317 18.21 -11.09 0.24
CA PHE A 317 17.50 -12.15 0.94
C PHE A 317 17.51 -11.85 2.44
N TYR A 318 16.34 -11.69 3.04
CA TYR A 318 16.17 -11.37 4.45
C TYR A 318 16.05 -12.65 5.25
N THR A 319 16.97 -12.84 6.21
CA THR A 319 17.08 -14.11 6.92
C THR A 319 16.88 -13.95 8.43
N LYS A 320 16.43 -15.03 9.06
CA LYS A 320 16.46 -15.20 10.52
C LYS A 320 17.12 -16.52 10.84
N GLY A 321 18.42 -16.48 11.18
CA GLY A 321 19.23 -17.69 11.19
C GLY A 321 19.35 -18.26 9.77
N GLU A 322 19.04 -19.54 9.61
CA GLU A 322 19.06 -20.22 8.30
C GLU A 322 17.79 -20.00 7.46
N GLU A 323 16.69 -19.52 8.04
CA GLU A 323 15.43 -19.35 7.29
C GLU A 323 15.45 -18.08 6.43
N ILE A 324 15.11 -18.20 5.14
CA ILE A 324 14.80 -17.06 4.26
C ILE A 324 13.34 -16.63 4.48
N LEU A 325 13.14 -15.46 5.09
CA LEU A 325 11.81 -14.91 5.39
C LEU A 325 11.21 -14.12 4.22
N ALA A 326 12.08 -13.48 3.44
CA ALA A 326 11.69 -12.67 2.29
C ALA A 326 12.85 -12.48 1.32
N VAL A 327 12.54 -12.02 0.12
CA VAL A 327 13.50 -11.51 -0.84
C VAL A 327 12.99 -10.18 -1.41
N ALA A 328 13.89 -9.24 -1.60
CA ALA A 328 13.66 -8.04 -2.39
C ALA A 328 14.68 -7.96 -3.52
N SER A 329 14.34 -7.28 -4.61
CA SER A 329 15.28 -7.03 -5.69
C SER A 329 15.20 -5.61 -6.22
N LEU A 330 16.28 -5.15 -6.84
CA LEU A 330 16.36 -3.98 -7.70
C LEU A 330 16.69 -4.48 -9.12
N ASN A 331 15.81 -4.24 -10.10
CA ASN A 331 15.90 -4.68 -11.51
C ASN A 331 16.22 -6.17 -11.72
N HIS A 332 16.01 -7.02 -10.72
CA HIS A 332 16.23 -8.45 -10.82
C HIS A 332 14.91 -9.18 -10.56
N ASP A 333 13.95 -8.97 -11.45
CA ASP A 333 12.57 -9.42 -11.26
C ASP A 333 12.40 -10.96 -11.15
N PRO A 334 13.08 -11.80 -11.99
CA PRO A 334 12.83 -13.24 -12.00
C PRO A 334 13.17 -13.96 -10.70
N ILE A 335 14.19 -13.50 -9.96
CA ILE A 335 14.62 -14.18 -8.72
C ILE A 335 13.54 -14.09 -7.64
N VAL A 336 12.86 -12.95 -7.53
CA VAL A 336 11.77 -12.73 -6.57
C VAL A 336 10.58 -13.62 -6.89
N ALA A 337 10.25 -13.78 -8.17
CA ALA A 337 9.18 -14.68 -8.59
C ALA A 337 9.48 -16.15 -8.28
N LYS A 338 10.72 -16.61 -8.54
CA LYS A 338 11.14 -17.98 -8.23
C LYS A 338 11.08 -18.26 -6.73
N VAL A 339 11.56 -17.35 -5.89
CA VAL A 339 11.48 -17.49 -4.43
C VAL A 339 10.04 -17.51 -3.95
N ALA A 340 9.17 -16.65 -4.51
CA ALA A 340 7.76 -16.64 -4.18
C ALA A 340 7.07 -17.98 -4.47
N GLU A 341 7.40 -18.62 -5.59
CA GLU A 341 6.86 -19.94 -5.96
C GLU A 341 7.29 -21.02 -4.96
N ILE A 342 8.59 -21.06 -4.61
CA ILE A 342 9.14 -22.00 -3.62
C ILE A 342 8.42 -21.83 -2.27
N MET A 343 8.23 -20.58 -1.82
CA MET A 343 7.50 -20.27 -0.59
C MET A 343 6.02 -20.70 -0.67
N ALA A 344 5.38 -20.55 -1.84
CA ALA A 344 3.97 -20.93 -2.04
C ALA A 344 3.76 -22.46 -1.91
N GLU A 345 4.73 -23.24 -2.41
CA GLU A 345 4.79 -24.69 -2.23
C GLU A 345 5.01 -25.10 -0.77
N GLY A 346 5.34 -24.16 0.12
CA GLY A 346 5.67 -24.41 1.53
C GLY A 346 7.09 -24.96 1.72
N LYS A 347 7.96 -24.81 0.71
CA LYS A 347 9.39 -25.10 0.82
C LYS A 347 10.11 -23.88 1.40
N MET A 348 11.19 -24.13 2.11
CA MET A 348 12.01 -23.10 2.75
C MET A 348 13.41 -23.14 2.13
N LEU A 349 13.83 -22.02 1.54
CA LEU A 349 15.23 -21.83 1.17
C LEU A 349 16.04 -21.56 2.44
N THR A 350 17.27 -22.04 2.45
CA THR A 350 18.22 -21.78 3.53
C THR A 350 19.20 -20.68 3.18
N LYS A 351 19.68 -19.95 4.18
CA LYS A 351 20.74 -18.96 4.03
C LYS A 351 21.98 -19.58 3.40
N ASN A 352 22.38 -20.77 3.83
CA ASN A 352 23.53 -21.48 3.29
C ASN A 352 23.40 -21.79 1.78
N GLU A 353 22.21 -22.16 1.29
CA GLU A 353 21.98 -22.38 -0.16
C GLU A 353 22.14 -21.10 -0.98
N ILE A 354 21.72 -19.97 -0.41
CA ILE A 354 21.85 -18.65 -1.04
C ILE A 354 23.32 -18.23 -1.08
N VAL A 355 24.00 -18.25 0.07
CA VAL A 355 25.43 -17.87 0.19
C VAL A 355 26.32 -18.68 -0.74
N ASN A 356 26.17 -20.01 -0.75
CA ASN A 356 27.00 -20.89 -1.58
C ASN A 356 26.54 -20.97 -3.04
N LYS A 357 25.46 -20.27 -3.40
CA LYS A 357 24.81 -20.36 -4.72
C LYS A 357 24.57 -21.81 -5.15
N SER A 358 24.20 -22.67 -4.20
CA SER A 358 24.00 -24.11 -4.43
C SER A 358 22.90 -24.36 -5.46
N ASN A 359 21.93 -23.44 -5.56
CA ASN A 359 20.85 -23.44 -6.55
C ASN A 359 21.18 -22.51 -7.73
N LYS A 360 22.07 -22.93 -8.65
CA LYS A 360 22.45 -22.11 -9.82
C LYS A 360 21.26 -21.62 -10.66
N TRP A 361 20.21 -22.44 -10.78
CA TRP A 361 18.99 -22.10 -11.50
C TRP A 361 18.20 -20.94 -10.87
N LEU A 362 18.41 -20.63 -9.58
CA LEU A 362 17.76 -19.51 -8.91
C LEU A 362 18.30 -18.17 -9.44
N PHE A 363 19.61 -18.11 -9.67
CA PHE A 363 20.36 -16.90 -10.03
C PHE A 363 20.53 -16.66 -11.53
N ASN A 364 20.32 -17.69 -12.36
CA ASN A 364 20.30 -17.61 -13.83
C ASN A 364 18.89 -17.32 -14.33
#